data_AF-A0A2E0XKW0-F1
#
_entry.id   AF-A0A2E0XKW0-F1
#
_cell.length_a   1.000
_cell.length_b   1.000
_cell.length_c   1.000
_cell.angle_alpha   90.00
_cell.angle_beta   90.00
_cell.angle_gamma   90.00
#
_symmetry.space_group_name_H-M   'P 1'
#
loop_
_entity.id
_entity.type
_entity.pdbx_description
1 polymer ?
#
loop_
_entity_poly.entity_id
_entity_poly.type
_entity_poly.pdbx_seq_one_letter_code
_entity_poly.pdbx_strand_id
1 'polypeptide(L)'
;MAEDLKPDEFAAVFNRFPSTPWMVLNSQRFDGRRLNADANFLIEISCVTSVLQRNIPALIQTAGVQHLVFGTGMPFKVPEPVLLKLECLETSEVRSRDALLGETLQRYSNSMRSNGEEGNNIYSLNPQNGG
;
A
#
# COMPACT_ATOMS: atom_id res chain seq x y z
N MET A 1 13.80 -5.33 19.70
CA MET A 1 13.22 -4.96 18.39
C MET A 1 12.25 -6.05 18.00
N ALA A 2 11.06 -5.70 17.52
CA ALA A 2 10.17 -6.70 16.92
C ALA A 2 10.81 -7.21 15.62
N GLU A 3 10.64 -8.49 15.31
CA GLU A 3 11.05 -9.05 14.01
C GLU A 3 10.13 -8.46 12.93
N ASP A 4 10.72 -7.98 11.82
CA ASP A 4 9.95 -7.54 10.68
C ASP A 4 9.24 -8.74 10.04
N LEU A 5 7.97 -8.55 9.67
CA LEU A 5 7.21 -9.57 8.93
C LEU A 5 7.93 -9.90 7.62
N LYS A 6 8.11 -11.19 7.37
CA LYS A 6 8.66 -11.71 6.12
C LYS A 6 7.58 -11.59 5.02
N PRO A 7 7.97 -11.42 3.74
CA PRO A 7 7.02 -11.34 2.63
C PRO A 7 5.99 -12.48 2.58
N ASP A 8 6.40 -13.68 3.00
CA ASP A 8 5.57 -14.88 3.04
C ASP A 8 4.47 -14.79 4.10
N GLU A 9 4.74 -14.11 5.20
CA GLU A 9 3.79 -13.92 6.31
C GLU A 9 2.69 -12.92 5.92
N PHE A 10 3.01 -11.88 5.15
CA PHE A 10 2.01 -11.00 4.55
C PHE A 10 1.04 -11.76 3.64
N ALA A 11 1.58 -12.57 2.73
CA ALA A 11 0.74 -13.36 1.82
C ALA A 11 -0.17 -14.32 2.59
N ALA A 12 0.34 -14.99 3.63
CA ALA A 12 -0.46 -15.87 4.47
C ALA A 12 -1.63 -15.15 5.15
N VAL A 13 -1.39 -13.96 5.73
CA VAL A 13 -2.44 -13.18 6.41
C VAL A 13 -3.49 -12.69 5.42
N PHE A 14 -3.07 -12.16 4.28
CA PHE A 14 -3.96 -11.54 3.30
C PHE A 14 -4.85 -12.60 2.65
N ASN A 15 -4.28 -13.77 2.37
CA ASN A 15 -5.01 -14.90 1.81
C ASN A 15 -5.94 -15.55 2.84
N ARG A 16 -5.61 -15.47 4.14
CA ARG A 16 -6.47 -15.96 5.22
C ARG A 16 -7.69 -15.06 5.45
N PHE A 17 -7.53 -13.75 5.27
CA PHE A 17 -8.55 -12.74 5.48
C PHE A 17 -8.75 -11.87 4.23
N PRO A 18 -9.23 -12.45 3.11
CA PRO A 18 -9.25 -11.76 1.82
C PRO A 18 -10.21 -10.57 1.80
N SER A 19 -11.33 -10.64 2.52
CA SER A 19 -12.30 -9.54 2.62
C SER A 19 -11.85 -8.42 3.55
N THR A 20 -10.87 -8.67 4.43
CA THR A 20 -10.36 -7.65 5.35
C THR A 20 -9.53 -6.62 4.58
N PRO A 21 -9.81 -5.33 4.75
CA PRO A 21 -9.07 -4.27 4.08
C PRO A 21 -7.73 -3.97 4.77
N TRP A 22 -6.62 -4.15 4.07
CA TRP A 22 -5.26 -3.94 4.56
C TRP A 22 -4.57 -2.74 3.92
N MET A 23 -3.84 -1.95 4.71
CA MET A 23 -2.93 -0.93 4.17
C MET A 23 -1.49 -1.25 4.58
N VAL A 24 -0.62 -1.45 3.60
CA VAL A 24 0.79 -1.74 3.82
C VAL A 24 1.59 -0.47 3.56
N LEU A 25 2.25 0.01 4.60
CA LEU A 25 3.12 1.18 4.51
C LEU A 25 4.54 0.74 4.19
N ASN A 26 5.19 1.43 3.26
CA ASN A 26 6.64 1.28 3.01
C ASN A 26 7.08 -0.13 2.62
N SER A 27 6.22 -0.89 1.93
CA SER A 27 6.53 -2.28 1.60
C SER A 27 7.71 -2.37 0.63
N GLN A 28 8.85 -2.86 1.12
CA GLN A 28 9.95 -3.28 0.27
C GLN A 28 9.75 -4.75 -0.08
N ARG A 29 9.94 -5.13 -1.34
CA ARG A 29 9.82 -6.52 -1.84
C ARG A 29 8.43 -7.15 -1.74
N PHE A 30 7.37 -6.35 -1.77
CA PHE A 30 6.02 -6.87 -1.92
C PHE A 30 5.81 -7.48 -3.32
N ASP A 31 5.14 -8.63 -3.38
CA ASP A 31 4.80 -9.29 -4.65
C ASP A 31 3.30 -9.66 -4.65
N GLY A 32 2.51 -8.84 -5.33
CA GLY A 32 1.05 -9.01 -5.41
C GLY A 32 0.63 -10.32 -6.07
N ARG A 33 1.49 -10.97 -6.87
CA ARG A 33 1.19 -12.25 -7.52
C ARG A 33 1.01 -13.41 -6.53
N ARG A 34 1.44 -13.21 -5.28
CA ARG A 34 1.32 -14.20 -4.20
C ARG A 34 -0.01 -14.10 -3.46
N LEU A 35 -0.83 -13.11 -3.79
CA LEU A 35 -2.11 -12.86 -3.16
C LEU A 35 -3.25 -13.47 -3.97
N ASN A 36 -4.30 -13.87 -3.26
CA ASN A 36 -5.57 -14.25 -3.85
C ASN A 36 -6.18 -13.05 -4.58
N ALA A 37 -6.92 -13.31 -5.65
CA ALA A 37 -7.56 -12.26 -6.45
C ALA A 37 -8.54 -11.40 -5.63
N ASP A 38 -9.13 -11.96 -4.57
CA ASP A 38 -10.08 -11.29 -3.69
C ASP A 38 -9.41 -10.51 -2.54
N ALA A 39 -8.07 -10.52 -2.44
CA ALA A 39 -7.38 -9.83 -1.37
C ALA A 39 -7.61 -8.31 -1.43
N ASN A 40 -8.18 -7.75 -0.36
CA ASN A 40 -8.48 -6.33 -0.26
C ASN A 40 -7.32 -5.57 0.40
N PHE A 41 -6.46 -4.94 -0.41
CA PHE A 41 -5.30 -4.24 0.11
C PHE A 41 -4.91 -3.00 -0.68
N LEU A 42 -4.19 -2.09 -0.01
CA LEU A 42 -3.45 -0.97 -0.57
C LEU A 42 -1.99 -1.00 -0.14
N ILE A 43 -1.12 -0.53 -1.03
CA ILE A 43 0.30 -0.30 -0.80
C ILE A 43 0.55 1.20 -0.87
N GLU A 44 1.02 1.77 0.23
CA GLU A 44 1.43 3.16 0.29
C GLU A 44 2.91 3.29 -0.08
N ILE A 45 3.20 4.14 -1.06
CA ILE A 45 4.52 4.21 -1.72
C ILE A 45 5.37 5.44 -1.36
N SER A 46 5.01 6.22 -0.33
CA SER A 46 5.72 7.48 0.00
C SER A 46 7.19 7.28 0.38
N CYS A 47 7.52 6.13 0.97
CA CYS A 47 8.92 5.78 1.27
C CYS A 47 9.58 4.81 0.30
N VAL A 48 8.90 4.44 -0.77
CA VAL A 48 9.52 3.62 -1.81
C VAL A 48 10.42 4.52 -2.69
N THR A 49 11.60 4.02 -3.04
CA THR A 49 12.53 4.69 -3.97
C THR A 49 12.01 4.51 -5.40
N SER A 50 11.90 5.61 -6.14
CA SER A 50 11.30 5.62 -7.49
C SER A 50 12.26 5.19 -8.59
N VAL A 51 13.51 5.67 -8.56
CA VAL A 51 14.41 5.59 -9.73
C VAL A 51 15.45 4.47 -9.63
N LEU A 52 16.10 4.30 -8.47
CA LEU A 52 17.29 3.44 -8.35
C LEU A 52 17.01 1.93 -8.45
N GLN A 53 15.76 1.48 -8.32
CA GLN A 53 15.42 0.05 -8.29
C GLN A 53 14.15 -0.31 -9.07
N ARG A 54 13.52 0.65 -9.78
CA ARG A 54 12.25 0.43 -10.51
C ARG A 54 11.15 -0.24 -9.65
N ASN A 55 11.13 0.07 -8.35
CA ASN A 55 10.23 -0.57 -7.38
C ASN A 55 8.76 -0.24 -7.65
N ILE A 56 8.45 1.01 -8.01
CA ILE A 56 7.07 1.42 -8.38
C ILE A 56 6.59 0.67 -9.64
N PRO A 57 7.36 0.64 -10.76
CA PRO A 57 7.01 -0.18 -11.92
C PRO A 57 6.78 -1.67 -11.57
N ALA A 58 7.65 -2.27 -10.76
CA ALA A 58 7.51 -3.66 -10.33
C ALA A 58 6.23 -3.91 -9.50
N LEU A 59 5.88 -2.97 -8.62
CA LEU A 59 4.63 -3.03 -7.85
C LEU A 59 3.40 -2.87 -8.76
N ILE A 60 3.44 -1.97 -9.74
CA ILE A 60 2.35 -1.85 -10.74
C ILE A 60 2.21 -3.16 -11.52
N GLN A 61 3.31 -3.79 -11.92
CA GLN A 61 3.27 -5.05 -12.67
C GLN A 61 2.74 -6.23 -11.85
N THR A 62 3.06 -6.30 -10.56
CA THR A 62 2.77 -7.46 -9.71
C THR A 62 1.46 -7.34 -8.93
N ALA A 63 1.11 -6.14 -8.48
CA ALA A 63 -0.08 -5.86 -7.69
C ALA A 63 -1.17 -5.13 -8.50
N GLY A 64 -0.78 -4.36 -9.53
CA GLY A 64 -1.71 -3.51 -10.28
C GLY A 64 -1.87 -2.13 -9.64
N VAL A 65 -1.94 -1.09 -10.49
CA VAL A 65 -2.01 0.32 -10.07
C VAL A 65 -3.17 0.63 -9.12
N GLN A 66 -4.27 -0.12 -9.22
CA GLN A 66 -5.45 0.03 -8.38
C GLN A 66 -5.24 -0.37 -6.91
N HIS A 67 -4.11 -1.00 -6.58
CA HIS A 67 -3.71 -1.33 -5.21
C HIS A 67 -2.63 -0.41 -4.67
N LEU A 68 -2.20 0.61 -5.43
CA LEU A 68 -1.17 1.53 -4.97
C LEU A 68 -1.80 2.89 -4.66
N VAL A 69 -1.31 3.51 -3.59
CA VAL A 69 -1.66 4.89 -3.22
C VAL A 69 -0.41 5.69 -2.91
N PHE A 70 -0.44 6.95 -3.33
CA PHE A 70 0.65 7.87 -3.07
C PHE A 70 0.31 8.77 -1.89
N GLY A 71 1.22 8.84 -0.92
CA GLY A 71 1.20 9.84 0.14
C GLY A 71 2.39 10.79 0.01
N THR A 72 2.48 11.74 0.95
CA THR A 72 3.65 12.61 1.06
C THR A 72 4.63 12.12 2.14
N GLY A 73 4.20 11.22 3.02
CA GLY A 73 4.96 10.83 4.21
C GLY A 73 5.16 11.97 5.22
N MET A 74 4.37 13.06 5.14
CA MET A 74 4.40 14.14 6.12
C MET A 74 4.03 13.64 7.52
N PRO A 75 4.62 14.21 8.59
CA PRO A 75 5.59 15.32 8.58
C PRO A 75 7.05 14.87 8.39
N PHE A 76 7.32 13.57 8.25
CA PHE A 76 8.69 13.03 8.20
C PHE A 76 9.43 13.36 6.89
N LYS A 77 8.73 13.87 5.87
CA LYS A 77 9.30 14.23 4.57
C LYS A 77 8.76 15.55 4.05
N VAL A 78 9.62 16.24 3.31
CA VAL A 78 9.24 17.40 2.49
C VAL A 78 8.45 16.89 1.28
N PRO A 79 7.28 17.47 0.95
CA PRO A 79 6.44 17.01 -0.16
C PRO A 79 7.09 17.12 -1.54
N GLU A 80 7.85 18.18 -1.86
CA GLU A 80 8.33 18.40 -3.22
C GLU A 80 9.21 17.25 -3.76
N PRO A 81 10.23 16.74 -3.03
CA PRO A 81 11.03 15.60 -3.49
C PRO A 81 10.22 14.32 -3.67
N VAL A 82 9.11 14.18 -2.95
CA VAL A 82 8.21 13.02 -3.06
C VAL A 82 7.40 13.16 -4.35
N LEU A 83 6.80 14.32 -4.61
CA LEU A 83 6.04 14.59 -5.84
C LEU A 83 6.88 14.49 -7.11
N LEU A 84 8.14 14.94 -7.08
CA LEU A 84 9.06 14.81 -8.22
C LEU A 84 9.24 13.35 -8.68
N LYS A 85 9.11 12.37 -7.76
CA LYS A 85 9.19 10.94 -8.10
C LYS A 85 8.12 10.50 -9.11
N LEU A 86 6.94 11.11 -9.03
CA LEU A 86 5.83 10.84 -9.92
C LEU A 86 6.03 11.46 -11.30
N GLU A 87 6.77 12.57 -11.38
CA GLU A 87 7.13 13.22 -12.64
C GLU A 87 8.22 12.45 -13.40
N CYS A 88 9.06 11.69 -12.68
CA CYS A 88 10.08 10.83 -13.28
C CYS A 88 9.55 9.49 -13.85
N LEU A 89 8.26 9.21 -13.72
CA LEU A 89 7.64 8.00 -14.27
C LEU A 89 7.51 8.10 -15.81
N GLU A 90 7.71 7.00 -16.52
CA GLU A 90 7.63 6.94 -17.99
C GLU A 90 6.19 7.16 -18.50
N THR A 91 6.00 7.44 -19.80
CA THR A 91 4.68 7.83 -20.36
C THR A 91 3.56 6.82 -20.11
N SER A 92 3.84 5.52 -20.11
CA SER A 92 2.84 4.47 -19.77
C SER A 92 2.46 4.50 -18.27
N GLU A 93 3.35 5.02 -17.43
CA GLU A 93 3.19 5.16 -15.99
C GLU A 93 2.54 6.51 -15.62
N VAL A 94 2.52 7.50 -16.53
CA VAL A 94 1.81 8.78 -16.34
C VAL A 94 0.30 8.58 -16.17
N ARG A 95 -0.32 7.64 -16.90
CA ARG A 95 -1.73 7.30 -16.65
C ARG A 95 -1.92 6.65 -15.28
N SER A 96 -0.90 5.93 -14.80
CA SER A 96 -0.90 5.34 -13.46
C SER A 96 -0.73 6.40 -12.38
N ARG A 97 0.06 7.45 -12.66
CA ARG A 97 0.28 8.61 -11.76
C ARG A 97 -1.01 9.26 -11.31
N ASP A 98 -1.91 9.57 -12.25
CA ASP A 98 -3.15 10.27 -11.92
C ASP A 98 -4.05 9.41 -11.01
N ALA A 99 -4.06 8.08 -11.21
CA ALA A 99 -4.77 7.14 -10.34
C ALA A 99 -4.15 7.05 -8.93
N LEU A 100 -2.82 7.15 -8.82
CA LEU A 100 -2.09 7.11 -7.55
C LEU A 100 -2.38 8.32 -6.65
N LEU A 101 -2.67 9.48 -7.24
CA LEU A 101 -2.81 10.76 -6.53
C LEU A 101 -4.13 10.93 -5.76
N GLY A 102 -5.15 10.11 -6.01
CA GLY A 102 -6.38 10.22 -5.20
C GLY A 102 -7.49 9.23 -5.50
N GLU A 103 -7.66 8.80 -6.74
CA GLU A 103 -8.80 7.95 -7.12
C GLU A 103 -8.78 6.58 -6.41
N THR A 104 -7.60 5.98 -6.28
CA THR A 104 -7.47 4.69 -5.59
C THR A 104 -7.78 4.80 -4.10
N LEU A 105 -7.28 5.83 -3.42
CA LEU A 105 -7.53 6.03 -2.00
C LEU A 105 -9.02 6.32 -1.73
N GLN A 106 -9.66 7.12 -2.57
CA GLN A 106 -11.08 7.42 -2.44
C GLN A 106 -11.94 6.17 -2.61
N ARG A 107 -11.66 5.34 -3.63
CA ARG A 107 -12.37 4.07 -3.86
C ARG A 107 -12.20 3.11 -2.68
N TYR A 108 -10.98 2.98 -2.17
CA TYR A 108 -10.69 2.13 -1.03
C TYR A 108 -11.39 2.62 0.25
N SER A 109 -11.37 3.92 0.52
CA SER A 109 -12.09 4.52 1.65
C SER A 109 -13.60 4.28 1.56
N ASN A 110 -14.19 4.33 0.36
CA ASN A 110 -15.59 4.01 0.16
C ASN A 110 -15.89 2.51 0.42
N SER A 111 -15.02 1.60 -0.04
CA SER A 111 -15.11 0.15 0.22
C SER A 111 -15.00 -0.19 1.71
N MET A 112 -14.09 0.48 2.41
CA MET A 112 -13.97 0.41 3.87
C MET A 112 -15.27 0.79 4.57
N ARG A 113 -15.95 1.84 4.11
CA ARG A 113 -17.21 2.31 4.71
C ARG A 113 -18.38 1.36 4.42
N SER A 114 -18.43 0.74 3.25
CA SER A 114 -19.45 -0.29 2.96
C SER A 114 -19.23 -1.59 3.73
N ASN A 115 -17.98 -1.95 4.00
CA ASN A 115 -17.64 -3.13 4.81
C ASN A 115 -17.67 -2.85 6.33
N GLY A 116 -17.60 -1.57 6.71
CA GLY A 116 -17.48 -1.07 8.08
C GLY A 116 -18.79 -1.00 8.86
N GLU A 117 -19.94 -1.35 8.29
CA GLU A 117 -21.14 -1.64 9.09
C GLU A 117 -20.98 -2.91 9.97
N GLU A 118 -19.88 -3.67 9.83
CA GLU A 118 -19.61 -4.86 10.66
C GLU A 118 -18.25 -4.91 11.41
N GLY A 119 -17.37 -3.90 11.37
CA GLY A 119 -16.05 -4.11 12.02
C GLY A 119 -15.16 -2.90 12.21
N ASN A 120 -15.30 -2.27 13.37
CA ASN A 120 -14.37 -1.28 13.89
C ASN A 120 -13.11 -2.00 14.39
N ASN A 121 -12.07 -2.16 13.56
CA ASN A 121 -10.83 -2.80 13.99
C ASN A 121 -9.59 -2.09 13.42
N ILE A 122 -9.32 -0.91 13.96
CA ILE A 122 -8.00 -0.28 13.86
C ILE A 122 -7.14 -0.96 14.93
N TYR A 123 -6.39 -1.99 14.57
CA TYR A 123 -5.33 -2.50 15.43
C TYR A 123 -4.18 -1.48 15.46
N SER A 124 -4.26 -0.52 16.37
CA SER A 124 -3.06 0.08 16.94
C SER A 124 -2.41 -0.95 17.84
N LEU A 125 -1.29 -1.52 17.39
CA LEU A 125 -0.43 -2.36 18.24
C LEU A 125 0.16 -1.45 19.34
N ASN A 126 -0.54 -1.35 20.47
CA ASN A 126 -0.05 -0.72 21.69
C ASN A 126 0.36 -1.84 22.65
N PRO A 127 1.68 -2.06 22.91
CA PRO A 127 2.15 -3.15 23.74
C PRO A 127 2.16 -2.70 25.20
N GLN A 128 1.00 -2.55 25.82
CA GLN A 128 0.86 -2.41 27.27
C GLN A 128 -0.48 -3.01 27.67
N ASN A 129 -0.53 -4.33 27.90
CA ASN A 129 -1.34 -4.99 28.93
C ASN A 129 -1.23 -6.53 28.78
N GLY A 130 -0.63 -7.17 29.77
CA GLY A 130 -0.77 -8.61 30.03
C GLY A 130 0.52 -9.31 30.43
N GLY A 131 0.81 -9.35 31.74
CA GLY A 131 1.88 -10.14 32.35
C GLY A 131 2.53 -9.44 33.52
#